data_AF-A0A832JT23-F1
#
_entry.id   AF-A0A832JT23-F1
#
_cell.length_a   1.000
_cell.length_b   1.000
_cell.length_c   1.000
_cell.angle_alpha   90.00
_cell.angle_beta   90.00
_cell.angle_gamma   90.00
#
_symmetry.space_group_name_H-M   'P 1'
#
loop_
_entity.id
_entity.type
_entity.pdbx_description
1 polymer ?
#
loop_
_entity_poly.entity_id
_entity_poly.type
_entity_poly.pdbx_seq_one_letter_code
_entity_poly.pdbx_strand_id
1 'polypeptide(L)'
;MPRLEKRRLQQLRGSSYVLTLPKEWVEELGLGKGSSVLLLSDPGMFCVVPDDRGGGFSVEVELSEIGEDRVDEAVKLFYTLGAGSMRIKYPGAPYKILPRVRRLRSELHGLMATMAGENEVQVTFSGELFTSLDEGVKSFLISLSTTARAAAEQV
;
A
#
# COMPACT_ATOMS: atom_id res chain seq x y z
N MET A 1 -7.27 16.17 6.00
CA MET A 1 -8.44 15.49 6.62
C MET A 1 -9.18 14.70 5.57
N PRO A 2 -9.72 13.50 5.89
CA PRO A 2 -10.48 12.70 4.93
C PRO A 2 -11.78 13.43 4.54
N ARG A 3 -12.05 13.53 3.23
CA ARG A 3 -13.29 14.11 2.68
C ARG A 3 -14.24 12.97 2.29
N LEU A 4 -15.50 13.06 2.71
CA LEU A 4 -16.54 12.10 2.34
C LEU A 4 -17.60 12.78 1.49
N GLU A 5 -17.85 12.26 0.29
CA GLU A 5 -18.89 12.77 -0.60
C GLU A 5 -19.78 11.63 -1.10
N LYS A 6 -21.10 11.86 -1.10
CA LYS A 6 -22.07 10.87 -1.58
C LYS A 6 -22.21 10.96 -3.09
N ARG A 7 -21.89 9.87 -3.79
CA ARG A 7 -22.11 9.72 -5.24
C ARG A 7 -23.06 8.56 -5.52
N ARG A 8 -23.83 8.66 -6.61
CA ARG A 8 -24.67 7.57 -7.08
C ARG A 8 -23.95 6.83 -8.20
N LEU A 9 -23.99 5.51 -8.15
CA LEU A 9 -23.59 4.68 -9.29
C LEU A 9 -24.57 4.92 -10.44
N GLN A 10 -24.03 5.04 -11.64
CA GLN A 10 -24.79 5.13 -12.87
C GLN A 10 -24.62 3.82 -13.63
N GLN A 11 -25.71 3.18 -14.01
CA GLN A 11 -25.65 1.97 -14.80
C GLN A 11 -25.44 2.34 -16.28
N LEU A 12 -24.42 1.77 -16.91
CA LEU A 12 -24.27 1.81 -18.36
C LEU A 12 -25.08 0.67 -19.00
N ARG A 13 -25.08 0.54 -20.33
CA ARG A 13 -25.73 -0.61 -20.97
C ARG A 13 -25.08 -1.92 -20.50
N GLY A 14 -25.90 -2.82 -19.95
CA GLY A 14 -25.48 -4.15 -19.50
C GLY A 14 -25.20 -4.22 -17.99
N SER A 15 -24.16 -4.96 -17.61
CA SER A 15 -23.79 -5.29 -16.23
C SER A 15 -22.71 -4.37 -15.63
N SER A 16 -22.42 -3.23 -16.26
CA SER A 16 -21.38 -2.29 -15.82
C SER A 16 -21.95 -1.02 -15.21
N TYR A 17 -21.24 -0.50 -14.22
CA TYR A 17 -21.58 0.72 -13.49
C TYR A 17 -20.43 1.71 -13.57
N VAL A 18 -20.77 3.00 -13.53
CA VAL A 18 -19.82 4.12 -13.51
C VAL A 18 -20.04 4.92 -12.23
N LEU A 19 -18.93 5.27 -11.59
CA LEU A 19 -18.86 6.24 -10.50
C LEU A 19 -18.23 7.53 -11.06
N THR A 20 -18.85 8.67 -10.79
CA THR A 20 -18.27 9.97 -11.15
C THR A 20 -17.49 10.55 -9.97
N LEU A 21 -16.25 10.97 -10.24
CA LEU A 21 -15.41 11.64 -9.24
C LEU A 21 -15.63 13.17 -9.28
N PRO A 22 -15.51 13.88 -8.15
CA PRO A 22 -15.47 15.34 -8.13
C PRO A 22 -14.28 15.85 -8.94
N LYS A 23 -14.47 16.92 -9.71
CA LYS A 23 -13.42 17.51 -10.55
C LYS A 23 -12.20 17.93 -9.73
N GLU A 24 -12.42 18.57 -8.58
CA GLU A 24 -11.37 19.02 -7.67
C GLU A 24 -10.50 17.86 -7.18
N TRP A 25 -11.10 16.70 -6.87
CA TRP A 25 -10.33 15.53 -6.43
C TRP A 25 -9.52 14.92 -7.56
N VAL A 26 -10.05 14.93 -8.79
CA VAL A 26 -9.32 14.47 -9.98
C VAL A 26 -8.08 15.33 -10.19
N GLU A 27 -8.21 16.65 -10.07
CA GLU A 27 -7.08 17.59 -10.21
C GLU A 27 -6.06 17.46 -9.07
N GLU A 28 -6.52 17.39 -7.81
CA GLU A 28 -5.67 17.21 -6.63
C GLU A 28 -4.86 15.91 -6.67
N LEU A 29 -5.47 14.83 -7.18
CA LEU A 29 -4.82 13.53 -7.31
C LEU A 29 -3.99 13.39 -8.59
N GLY A 30 -3.83 14.47 -9.39
CA GLY A 30 -3.09 14.43 -10.66
C GLY A 30 -3.70 13.51 -11.72
N LEU A 31 -4.97 13.14 -11.58
CA LEU A 31 -5.68 12.26 -12.50
C LEU A 31 -6.21 13.06 -13.70
N GLY A 32 -6.38 12.37 -14.83
CA GLY A 32 -6.89 12.95 -16.06
C GLY A 32 -7.68 11.96 -16.90
N LYS A 33 -8.10 12.40 -18.08
CA LYS A 33 -8.76 11.52 -19.05
C LYS A 33 -7.77 10.41 -19.46
N GLY A 34 -8.17 9.16 -19.24
CA GLY A 34 -7.34 7.99 -19.56
C GLY A 34 -6.43 7.51 -18.42
N SER A 35 -6.41 8.20 -17.27
CA SER A 35 -5.75 7.68 -16.07
C SER A 35 -6.45 6.40 -15.58
N SER A 36 -5.65 5.44 -15.15
CA SER A 36 -6.12 4.21 -14.52
C SER A 36 -6.32 4.40 -13.01
N VAL A 37 -7.30 3.68 -12.46
CA VAL A 37 -7.55 3.60 -11.02
C VAL A 37 -7.82 2.15 -10.63
N LEU A 38 -7.45 1.78 -9.41
CA LEU A 38 -7.73 0.48 -8.84
C LEU A 38 -9.02 0.55 -7.99
N LEU A 39 -9.82 -0.50 -8.09
CA LEU A 39 -11.02 -0.69 -7.28
C LEU A 39 -10.76 -1.76 -6.22
N LEU A 40 -10.85 -1.37 -4.95
CA LEU A 40 -10.76 -2.28 -3.82
C LEU A 40 -12.15 -2.53 -3.25
N SER A 41 -12.56 -3.80 -3.25
CA SER A 41 -13.75 -4.27 -2.52
C SER A 41 -13.30 -5.07 -1.30
N ASP A 42 -13.62 -4.58 -0.11
CA ASP A 42 -13.39 -5.23 1.19
C ASP A 42 -14.74 -5.32 1.93
N PRO A 43 -14.97 -6.28 2.84
CA PRO A 43 -16.24 -6.38 3.55
C PRO A 43 -16.60 -5.06 4.27
N GLY A 44 -17.66 -4.40 3.79
CA GLY A 44 -18.13 -3.11 4.33
C GLY A 44 -17.38 -1.87 3.83
N MET A 45 -16.38 -2.01 2.95
CA MET A 45 -15.58 -0.90 2.44
C MET A 45 -15.31 -1.04 0.94
N PHE A 46 -15.62 0.01 0.18
CA PHE A 46 -15.27 0.12 -1.23
C PHE A 46 -14.40 1.35 -1.44
N CYS A 47 -13.22 1.18 -2.03
CA CYS A 47 -12.28 2.28 -2.27
C CYS A 47 -11.88 2.34 -3.74
N VAL A 48 -11.82 3.57 -4.27
CA VAL A 48 -11.20 3.87 -5.55
C VAL A 48 -9.86 4.54 -5.26
N VAL A 49 -8.79 4.05 -5.87
CA VAL A 49 -7.45 4.58 -5.60
C VAL A 49 -6.68 4.79 -6.90
N PRO A 50 -5.83 5.81 -7.00
CA PRO A 50 -4.93 5.97 -8.15
C PRO A 50 -4.07 4.72 -8.39
N ASP A 51 -3.83 4.40 -9.67
CA ASP A 51 -2.99 3.27 -10.11
C ASP A 51 -1.48 3.60 -10.06
N ASP A 52 -1.13 4.87 -9.90
CA ASP A 52 0.25 5.39 -9.88
C ASP A 52 0.92 5.32 -8.50
N ARG A 53 0.42 4.48 -7.58
CA ARG A 53 0.97 4.32 -6.23
C ARG A 53 2.44 3.89 -6.19
N GLY A 54 3.03 3.49 -7.32
CA GLY A 54 4.42 3.08 -7.45
C GLY A 54 5.39 4.27 -7.52
N GLY A 55 5.63 4.93 -6.40
CA GLY A 55 6.92 5.59 -6.16
C GLY A 55 7.87 4.62 -5.47
N GLY A 56 9.10 4.47 -5.94
CA GLY A 56 10.11 3.59 -5.32
C GLY A 56 10.30 2.24 -6.04
N PHE A 57 11.06 1.34 -5.42
CA PHE A 57 11.35 0.01 -5.97
C PHE A 57 10.33 -1.03 -5.52
N SER A 58 10.18 -2.10 -6.30
CA SER A 58 9.33 -3.24 -5.96
C SER A 58 10.17 -4.39 -5.43
N VAL A 59 9.69 -5.08 -4.41
CA VAL A 59 10.37 -6.22 -3.81
C VAL A 59 9.49 -7.45 -3.89
N GLU A 60 10.09 -8.60 -4.18
CA GLU A 60 9.43 -9.90 -4.11
C GLU A 60 10.06 -10.70 -2.98
N VAL A 61 9.24 -11.28 -2.12
CA VAL A 61 9.68 -12.03 -0.94
C VAL A 61 8.92 -13.33 -0.87
N GLU A 62 9.64 -14.44 -0.70
CA GLU A 62 9.02 -15.72 -0.39
C GLU A 62 8.90 -15.90 1.13
N LEU A 63 7.70 -16.24 1.62
CA LEU A 63 7.49 -16.41 3.06
C LEU A 63 8.37 -17.54 3.64
N SER A 64 8.70 -18.54 2.84
CA SER A 64 9.64 -19.61 3.19
C SER A 64 11.03 -19.08 3.58
N GLU A 65 11.44 -17.92 3.05
CA GLU A 65 12.76 -17.34 3.32
C GLU A 65 12.78 -16.50 4.59
N ILE A 66 11.71 -15.74 4.86
CA ILE A 66 11.66 -14.82 6.00
C ILE A 66 10.98 -15.40 7.24
N GLY A 67 10.12 -16.42 7.08
CA GLY A 67 9.28 -16.98 8.13
C GLY A 67 8.04 -16.12 8.42
N GLU A 68 6.94 -16.78 8.82
CA GLU A 68 5.64 -16.14 9.09
C GLU A 68 5.73 -15.07 10.19
N ASP A 69 6.58 -15.29 11.19
CA ASP A 69 6.72 -14.38 12.34
C ASP A 69 7.36 -13.04 12.00
N ARG A 70 8.15 -12.98 10.91
CA ARG A 70 8.93 -11.80 10.52
C ARG A 70 8.27 -10.95 9.44
N VAL A 71 7.06 -11.30 9.00
CA VAL A 71 6.33 -10.53 7.98
C VAL A 71 6.17 -9.07 8.36
N ASP A 72 5.84 -8.81 9.62
CA ASP A 72 5.59 -7.45 10.09
C ASP A 72 6.86 -6.60 10.03
N GLU A 73 8.00 -7.18 10.45
CA GLU A 73 9.32 -6.55 10.34
C GLU A 73 9.70 -6.32 8.88
N ALA A 74 9.48 -7.30 8.00
CA ALA A 74 9.81 -7.19 6.58
C ALA A 74 9.00 -6.08 5.91
N VAL A 75 7.69 -6.01 6.15
CA VAL A 75 6.81 -4.96 5.61
C VAL A 75 7.26 -3.58 6.12
N LYS A 76 7.54 -3.45 7.43
CA LYS A 76 8.05 -2.19 8.01
C LYS A 76 9.40 -1.79 7.43
N LEU A 77 10.31 -2.74 7.25
CA LEU A 77 11.63 -2.50 6.67
C LEU A 77 11.51 -1.95 5.26
N PHE A 78 10.78 -2.64 4.37
CA PHE A 78 10.65 -2.19 2.98
C PHE A 78 9.87 -0.89 2.84
N TYR A 79 8.87 -0.66 3.69
CA TYR A 79 8.23 0.65 3.79
C TYR A 79 9.25 1.76 4.12
N THR A 80 10.10 1.52 5.12
CA THR A 80 11.10 2.49 5.58
C THR A 80 12.18 2.74 4.53
N LEU A 81 12.55 1.71 3.76
CA LEU A 81 13.49 1.82 2.63
C LEU A 81 12.90 2.56 1.41
N GLY A 82 11.61 2.90 1.43
CA GLY A 82 10.95 3.58 0.32
C GLY A 82 10.60 2.64 -0.83
N ALA A 83 10.33 1.36 -0.54
CA ALA A 83 9.70 0.49 -1.54
C ALA A 83 8.33 1.04 -1.89
N GLY A 84 7.97 1.01 -3.17
CA GLY A 84 6.61 1.35 -3.63
C GLY A 84 5.66 0.16 -3.51
N SER A 85 6.21 -1.05 -3.58
CA SER A 85 5.44 -2.25 -3.38
C SER A 85 6.26 -3.44 -2.90
N MET A 86 5.60 -4.39 -2.25
CA MET A 86 6.15 -5.66 -1.83
C MET A 86 5.16 -6.77 -2.20
N ARG A 87 5.63 -7.78 -2.92
CA ARG A 87 4.90 -9.00 -3.25
C ARG A 87 5.36 -10.11 -2.33
N ILE A 88 4.43 -10.63 -1.52
CA ILE A 88 4.69 -11.74 -0.61
C ILE A 88 4.10 -13.01 -1.23
N LYS A 89 4.97 -13.90 -1.69
CA LYS A 89 4.61 -15.24 -2.14
C LYS A 89 4.51 -16.17 -0.94
N TYR A 90 3.41 -16.91 -0.86
CA TYR A 90 3.16 -17.84 0.23
C TYR A 90 2.70 -19.19 -0.29
N PRO A 91 3.45 -20.28 -0.09
CA PRO A 91 3.06 -21.62 -0.53
C PRO A 91 1.90 -22.25 0.30
N GLY A 92 1.16 -21.47 1.09
CA GLY A 92 0.10 -21.93 2.00
C GLY A 92 -1.19 -21.10 1.92
N ALA A 93 -1.90 -20.93 3.04
CA ALA A 93 -3.13 -20.14 3.19
C ALA A 93 -2.92 -18.59 3.35
N PRO A 94 -2.88 -17.77 2.28
CA PRO A 94 -2.54 -16.33 2.38
C PRO A 94 -3.55 -15.49 3.18
N TYR A 95 -4.75 -16.02 3.45
CA TYR A 95 -5.76 -15.38 4.28
C TYR A 95 -5.32 -15.16 5.74
N LYS A 96 -4.23 -15.78 6.20
CA LYS A 96 -3.64 -15.49 7.52
C LYS A 96 -2.73 -14.26 7.52
N ILE A 97 -2.03 -14.03 6.40
CA ILE A 97 -1.06 -12.93 6.25
C ILE A 97 -1.77 -11.61 5.99
N LEU A 98 -2.78 -11.61 5.12
CA LEU A 98 -3.47 -10.39 4.73
C LEU A 98 -4.06 -9.59 5.92
N PRO A 99 -4.79 -10.20 6.89
CA PRO A 99 -5.25 -9.50 8.08
C PRO A 99 -4.10 -8.97 8.93
N ARG A 100 -2.99 -9.71 9.02
CA ARG A 100 -1.81 -9.33 9.79
C ARG A 100 -1.16 -8.07 9.19
N VAL A 101 -0.90 -8.05 7.88
CA VAL A 101 -0.36 -6.88 7.18
C VAL A 101 -1.33 -5.70 7.22
N ARG A 102 -2.64 -5.93 7.11
CA ARG A 102 -3.65 -4.85 7.21
C ARG A 102 -3.68 -4.16 8.57
N ARG A 103 -3.32 -4.85 9.67
CA ARG A 103 -3.21 -4.21 11.00
C ARG A 103 -2.12 -3.14 11.02
N LEU A 104 -1.07 -3.28 10.20
CA LEU A 104 0.01 -2.29 10.13
C LEU A 104 -0.43 -0.94 9.55
N ARG A 105 -1.65 -0.83 8.99
CA ARG A 105 -2.20 0.45 8.51
C ARG A 105 -2.34 1.51 9.61
N SER A 106 -2.43 1.11 10.89
CA SER A 106 -2.42 2.07 12.00
C SER A 106 -1.06 2.74 12.21
N GLU A 107 0.01 2.14 11.69
CA GLU A 107 1.40 2.60 11.86
C GLU A 107 1.99 3.11 10.53
N LEU A 108 1.68 2.43 9.42
CA LEU A 108 2.26 2.67 8.09
C LEU A 108 1.23 3.38 7.21
N HIS A 109 1.37 4.70 7.11
CA HIS A 109 0.47 5.54 6.34
C HIS A 109 0.56 5.20 4.85
N GLY A 110 -0.60 5.15 4.19
CA GLY A 110 -0.66 4.81 2.76
C GLY A 110 -0.55 3.33 2.43
N LEU A 111 -0.36 2.46 3.43
CA LEU A 111 -0.28 1.01 3.21
C LEU A 111 -1.62 0.44 2.72
N MET A 112 -1.56 -0.30 1.61
CA MET A 112 -2.64 -1.15 1.15
C MET A 112 -2.13 -2.56 0.92
N ALA A 113 -2.81 -3.54 1.51
CA ALA A 113 -2.58 -4.95 1.24
C ALA A 113 -3.81 -5.57 0.58
N THR A 114 -3.58 -6.31 -0.49
CA THR A 114 -4.57 -7.00 -1.31
C THR A 114 -4.10 -8.41 -1.67
N MET A 115 -5.03 -9.27 -2.06
CA MET A 115 -4.69 -10.53 -2.73
C MET A 115 -4.28 -10.24 -4.18
N ALA A 116 -3.16 -10.76 -4.63
CA ALA A 116 -2.75 -10.72 -6.05
C ALA A 116 -2.91 -12.07 -6.77
N GLY A 117 -3.09 -13.16 -6.02
CA GLY A 117 -3.34 -14.50 -6.53
C GLY A 117 -3.68 -15.46 -5.39
N GLU A 118 -3.89 -16.75 -5.69
CA GLU A 118 -4.26 -17.76 -4.69
C GLU A 118 -3.25 -17.92 -3.54
N ASN A 119 -1.99 -17.56 -3.81
CA ASN A 119 -0.84 -17.75 -2.93
C ASN A 119 -0.01 -16.47 -2.79
N GLU A 120 -0.61 -15.30 -3.06
CA GLU A 120 0.14 -14.06 -3.19
C GLU A 120 -0.58 -12.87 -2.56
N VAL A 121 0.13 -12.17 -1.67
CA VAL A 121 -0.30 -10.91 -1.08
C VAL A 121 0.52 -9.78 -1.68
N GLN A 122 -0.15 -8.82 -2.29
CA GLN A 122 0.45 -7.58 -2.75
C GLN A 122 0.30 -6.53 -1.65
N VAL A 123 1.41 -5.92 -1.27
CA VAL A 123 1.48 -4.75 -0.40
C VAL A 123 1.93 -3.58 -1.25
N THR A 124 1.19 -2.48 -1.21
CA THR A 124 1.49 -1.25 -1.92
C THR A 124 1.56 -0.13 -0.90
N PHE A 125 2.58 0.71 -1.03
CA PHE A 125 2.81 1.87 -0.18
C PHE A 125 2.52 3.12 -1.03
N SER A 126 1.83 4.13 -0.51
CA SER A 126 1.58 5.34 -1.32
C SER A 126 2.87 6.14 -1.49
N GLY A 127 3.14 6.61 -2.71
CA GLY A 127 4.34 7.37 -3.06
C GLY A 127 4.51 8.72 -2.35
N GLU A 128 3.47 9.27 -1.70
CA GLU A 128 3.65 10.33 -0.71
C GLU A 128 4.22 9.72 0.58
N LEU A 129 5.53 9.48 0.58
CA LEU A 129 6.24 9.02 1.77
C LEU A 129 6.23 10.12 2.86
N PHE A 130 6.18 11.39 2.46
CA PHE A 130 6.29 12.55 3.36
C PHE A 130 5.46 13.73 2.84
N THR A 131 4.79 14.45 3.74
CA THR A 131 4.04 15.66 3.39
C THR A 131 4.96 16.88 3.18
N SER A 132 6.26 16.74 3.51
CA SER A 132 7.30 17.76 3.33
C SER A 132 8.71 17.16 3.27
N LEU A 133 9.67 17.92 2.72
CA LEU A 133 11.09 17.53 2.66
C LEU A 133 11.70 17.28 4.05
N ASP A 134 11.33 18.09 5.04
CA ASP A 134 11.81 17.97 6.42
C ASP A 134 11.38 16.65 7.08
N GLU A 135 10.16 16.20 6.78
CA GLU A 135 9.61 14.93 7.25
C GLU A 135 10.30 13.73 6.59
N GLY A 136 10.72 13.89 5.33
CA GLY A 136 11.55 12.92 4.61
C GLY A 136 12.95 12.78 5.18
N VAL A 137 13.62 13.90 5.46
CA VAL A 137 14.96 13.90 6.05
C VAL A 137 14.92 13.25 7.45
N LYS A 138 13.91 13.55 8.27
CA LYS A 138 13.75 12.93 9.60
C LYS A 138 13.58 11.42 9.51
N SER A 139 12.69 10.95 8.64
CA SER A 139 12.43 9.51 8.48
C SER A 139 13.66 8.77 7.97
N PHE A 140 14.40 9.35 7.03
CA PHE A 140 15.67 8.81 6.55
C PHE A 140 16.70 8.66 7.68
N LEU A 141 16.89 9.70 8.49
CA LEU A 141 17.84 9.68 9.61
C LEU A 141 17.46 8.66 10.68
N ILE A 142 16.17 8.54 10.98
CA ILE A 142 15.65 7.54 11.92
C ILE A 142 15.92 6.13 11.40
N SER A 143 15.60 5.87 10.12
CA SER A 143 15.88 4.57 9.51
C SER A 143 17.35 4.23 9.55
N LEU A 144 18.21 5.15 9.12
CA LEU A 144 19.66 4.94 9.11
C LEU A 144 20.19 4.63 10.50
N SER A 145 19.72 5.36 11.52
CA SER A 145 20.13 5.13 12.91
C SER A 145 19.67 3.76 13.45
N THR A 146 18.47 3.33 13.06
CA THR A 146 17.88 2.07 13.52
C THR A 146 18.58 0.88 12.86
N THR A 147 18.82 0.95 11.55
CA THR A 147 19.58 -0.06 10.80
C THR A 147 21.02 -0.13 11.30
N ALA A 148 21.67 1.01 11.57
CA ALA A 148 23.03 1.03 12.11
C ALA A 148 23.12 0.39 13.50
N ARG A 149 22.13 0.62 14.38
CA ARG A 149 22.05 -0.05 15.68
C ARG A 149 21.86 -1.56 15.55
N ALA A 150 20.92 -1.99 14.71
CA ALA A 150 20.67 -3.41 14.49
C ALA A 150 21.91 -4.14 13.93
N ALA A 151 22.67 -3.48 13.05
CA ALA A 151 23.93 -4.03 12.54
C ALA A 151 25.03 -4.09 13.61
N ALA A 152 25.08 -3.10 14.52
CA ALA A 152 26.06 -3.07 15.60
C ALA A 152 25.79 -4.13 16.69
N GLU A 153 24.54 -4.55 16.88
CA GLU A 153 24.16 -5.61 17.84
C GLU A 153 24.49 -7.03 17.33
N GLN A 154 24.87 -7.19 16.06
CA GLN A 154 25.22 -8.47 15.44
C GLN A 154 26.74 -8.72 15.36
N VAL A 155 27.57 -7.83 15.92
CA VAL A 155 29.04 -7.90 15.97
C VAL A 155 29.50 -8.03 17.42
#